data_AF-A0A952QYF8-F1
#
_entry.id   AF-A0A952QYF8-F1
#
_cell.length_a   1.000
_cell.length_b   1.000
_cell.length_c   1.000
_cell.angle_alpha   90.00
_cell.angle_beta   90.00
_cell.angle_gamma   90.00
#
_symmetry.space_group_name_H-M   'P 1'
#
loop_
_entity.id
_entity.type
_entity.pdbx_description
1 polymer ?
#
loop_
_entity_poly.entity_id
_entity_poly.type
_entity_poly.pdbx_seq_one_letter_code
_entity_poly.pdbx_strand_id
1 'polypeptide(L)'
;MPPDRKRFTDESFSALQPTDIDLEGAILLGCTFTDCDLSEVSLSGTQLVSCRFENCELPLLNLTDTVLQEVSFSTCRLTGINFSLVSKLPIVPEAKLEGCDLSFCSFRQLDLQAWSFEDCRFLEAEFSRCELKKVSFAGSDLTRCTFARNDLAEADLRGARGYQISPLENNLRGMRVSLPEAIGLLAAVGVSVE
;
A
#
# COMPACT_ATOMS: atom_id res chain seq x y z
N MET A 1 22.23 27.11 1.18
CA MET A 1 21.19 26.56 2.06
C MET A 1 20.20 25.83 1.17
N PRO A 2 19.75 24.61 1.50
CA PRO A 2 18.59 24.08 0.81
C PRO A 2 17.42 25.04 1.05
N PRO A 3 16.51 25.21 0.09
CA PRO A 3 15.33 26.07 0.26
C PRO A 3 14.58 25.67 1.52
N ASP A 4 13.97 26.64 2.22
CA ASP A 4 13.11 26.38 3.36
C ASP A 4 11.99 25.44 2.91
N ARG A 5 12.03 24.18 3.39
CA ARG A 5 10.98 23.20 3.11
C ARG A 5 9.70 23.69 3.76
N LYS A 6 8.59 23.68 3.00
CA LYS A 6 7.26 23.93 3.56
C LYS A 6 7.02 22.95 4.71
N ARG A 7 6.56 23.43 5.86
CA ARG A 7 6.33 22.61 7.04
C ARG A 7 4.92 22.84 7.56
N PHE A 8 4.20 21.75 7.77
CA PHE A 8 2.85 21.72 8.32
C PHE A 8 2.86 20.81 9.56
N THR A 9 2.18 21.21 10.63
CA THR A 9 2.18 20.46 11.89
C THR A 9 0.80 20.51 12.52
N ASP A 10 0.21 19.34 12.75
CA ASP A 10 -1.13 19.15 13.32
C ASP A 10 -2.22 19.90 12.54
N GLU A 11 -2.02 20.09 11.24
CA GLU A 11 -2.97 20.78 10.37
C GLU A 11 -4.03 19.83 9.83
N SER A 12 -5.23 20.36 9.60
CA SER A 12 -6.34 19.65 8.97
C SER A 12 -6.69 20.28 7.63
N PHE A 13 -6.67 19.48 6.59
CA PHE A 13 -7.03 19.84 5.24
C PHE A 13 -8.33 19.15 4.86
N SER A 14 -9.26 19.89 4.27
CA SER A 14 -10.57 19.35 3.90
C SER A 14 -10.96 19.82 2.52
N ALA A 15 -11.51 18.91 1.71
CA ALA A 15 -12.00 19.21 0.36
C ALA A 15 -10.99 19.90 -0.57
N LEU A 16 -9.69 19.68 -0.38
CA LEU A 16 -8.66 20.19 -1.28
C LEU A 16 -8.83 19.60 -2.67
N GLN A 17 -8.52 20.40 -3.68
CA GLN A 17 -8.36 19.97 -5.07
C GLN A 17 -6.88 19.89 -5.43
N PRO A 18 -6.49 19.15 -6.49
CA PRO A 18 -5.08 18.96 -6.84
C PRO A 18 -4.30 20.26 -7.08
N THR A 19 -4.97 21.32 -7.55
CA THR A 19 -4.35 22.64 -7.81
C THR A 19 -4.23 23.54 -6.59
N ASP A 20 -4.88 23.18 -5.48
CA ASP A 20 -4.96 24.04 -4.28
C ASP A 20 -3.68 23.99 -3.45
N ILE A 21 -2.87 22.94 -3.63
CA ILE A 21 -1.71 22.69 -2.79
C ILE A 21 -0.51 22.19 -3.59
N ASP A 22 0.65 22.66 -3.19
CA ASP A 22 1.94 22.12 -3.62
C ASP A 22 2.69 21.64 -2.37
N LEU A 23 2.81 20.32 -2.26
CA LEU A 23 3.43 19.61 -1.14
C LEU A 23 4.81 19.06 -1.50
N GLU A 24 5.35 19.32 -2.68
CA GLU A 24 6.64 18.75 -3.08
C GLU A 24 7.75 19.17 -2.12
N GLY A 25 8.50 18.18 -1.62
CA GLY A 25 9.58 18.38 -0.65
C GLY A 25 9.14 18.88 0.74
N ALA A 26 7.83 18.90 1.03
CA ALA A 26 7.30 19.41 2.29
C ALA A 26 7.56 18.44 3.47
N ILE A 27 7.39 18.94 4.68
CA ILE A 27 7.40 18.16 5.92
C ILE A 27 6.03 18.29 6.57
N LEU A 28 5.30 17.18 6.66
CA LEU A 28 3.98 17.11 7.28
C LEU A 28 4.06 16.20 8.50
N LEU A 29 3.70 16.76 9.66
CA LEU A 29 3.73 16.06 10.93
C LEU A 29 2.31 16.09 11.52
N GLY A 30 1.72 14.93 11.81
CA GLY A 30 0.41 14.86 12.45
C GLY A 30 -0.75 15.43 11.63
N CYS A 31 -0.56 15.68 10.33
CA CYS A 31 -1.57 16.32 9.49
C CYS A 31 -2.68 15.34 9.12
N THR A 32 -3.92 15.82 9.03
CA THR A 32 -5.09 15.05 8.60
C THR A 32 -5.66 15.63 7.31
N PHE A 33 -5.93 14.76 6.33
CA PHE A 33 -6.58 15.08 5.07
C PHE A 33 -7.92 14.36 5.03
N THR A 34 -9.01 15.10 4.84
CA THR A 34 -10.37 14.56 4.80
C THR A 34 -11.08 15.00 3.52
N ASP A 35 -11.69 14.06 2.81
CA ASP A 35 -12.47 14.31 1.59
C ASP A 35 -11.69 15.11 0.53
N CYS A 36 -10.36 14.94 0.47
CA CYS A 36 -9.49 15.66 -0.45
C CYS A 36 -9.30 14.89 -1.76
N ASP A 37 -9.24 15.62 -2.87
CA ASP A 37 -8.76 15.14 -4.15
C ASP A 37 -7.31 15.60 -4.35
N LEU A 38 -6.38 14.66 -4.30
CA LEU A 38 -4.95 14.84 -4.60
C LEU A 38 -4.54 13.97 -5.80
N SER A 39 -5.46 13.73 -6.73
CA SER A 39 -5.19 13.03 -7.99
C SER A 39 -3.98 13.64 -8.69
N GLU A 40 -3.01 12.79 -9.06
CA GLU A 40 -1.79 13.16 -9.79
C GLU A 40 -0.87 14.17 -9.07
N VAL A 41 -1.14 14.50 -7.80
CA VAL A 41 -0.28 15.40 -7.02
C VAL A 41 1.10 14.78 -6.82
N SER A 42 2.14 15.62 -6.88
CA SER A 42 3.50 15.22 -6.54
C SER A 42 3.75 15.41 -5.05
N LEU A 43 4.00 14.30 -4.35
CA LEU A 43 4.59 14.31 -3.02
C LEU A 43 6.08 14.00 -3.08
N SER A 44 6.73 14.20 -4.24
CA SER A 44 8.14 13.89 -4.42
C SER A 44 9.02 14.51 -3.31
N GLY A 45 9.85 13.70 -2.66
CA GLY A 45 10.72 14.13 -1.56
C GLY A 45 10.02 14.60 -0.27
N THR A 46 8.71 14.41 -0.15
CA THR A 46 7.91 14.81 1.02
C THR A 46 8.17 13.89 2.20
N GLN A 47 8.03 14.42 3.42
CA GLN A 47 8.02 13.62 4.64
C GLN A 47 6.62 13.62 5.24
N LEU A 48 5.98 12.45 5.29
CA LEU A 48 4.70 12.23 5.94
C LEU A 48 4.95 11.44 7.23
N VAL A 49 4.82 12.12 8.37
CA VAL A 49 5.01 11.51 9.70
C VAL A 49 3.71 11.61 10.48
N SER A 50 3.18 10.46 10.91
CA SER A 50 1.94 10.33 11.68
C SER A 50 0.75 11.04 11.00
N CYS A 51 0.72 11.05 9.66
CA CYS A 51 -0.32 11.70 8.86
C CYS A 51 -1.47 10.75 8.54
N ARG A 52 -2.68 11.30 8.39
CA ARG A 52 -3.90 10.53 8.11
C ARG A 52 -4.60 11.05 6.86
N PHE A 53 -5.09 10.12 6.03
CA PHE A 53 -5.91 10.40 4.87
C PHE A 53 -7.23 9.64 5.00
N GLU A 54 -8.35 10.35 4.93
CA GLU A 54 -9.69 9.84 5.18
C GLU A 54 -10.60 10.22 4.02
N ASN A 55 -11.19 9.23 3.34
CA ASN A 55 -12.08 9.43 2.19
C ASN A 55 -11.44 10.24 1.05
N CYS A 56 -10.12 10.12 0.83
CA CYS A 56 -9.41 10.88 -0.19
C CYS A 56 -9.34 10.14 -1.53
N GLU A 57 -9.34 10.92 -2.61
CA GLU A 57 -9.02 10.47 -3.97
C GLU A 57 -7.54 10.80 -4.25
N LEU A 58 -6.72 9.78 -4.42
CA LEU A 58 -5.26 9.86 -4.58
C LEU A 58 -4.74 9.05 -5.81
N PRO A 59 -5.49 8.91 -6.92
CA PRO A 59 -5.00 8.12 -8.05
C PRO A 59 -3.73 8.75 -8.64
N LEU A 60 -2.79 7.90 -9.04
CA LEU A 60 -1.55 8.30 -9.72
C LEU A 60 -0.68 9.30 -8.94
N LEU A 61 -0.83 9.34 -7.61
CA LEU A 61 0.01 10.15 -6.73
C LEU A 61 1.49 9.79 -6.91
N ASN A 62 2.34 10.80 -7.11
CA ASN A 62 3.77 10.58 -7.23
C ASN A 62 4.42 10.58 -5.84
N LEU A 63 4.84 9.39 -5.39
CA LEU A 63 5.50 9.17 -4.10
C LEU A 63 7.03 9.02 -4.20
N THR A 64 7.65 9.48 -5.29
CA THR A 64 9.10 9.36 -5.49
C THR A 64 9.86 9.98 -4.32
N ASP A 65 10.77 9.23 -3.70
CA ASP A 65 11.57 9.65 -2.55
C ASP A 65 10.74 10.17 -1.35
N THR A 66 9.44 9.85 -1.29
CA THR A 66 8.59 10.21 -0.14
C THR A 66 8.93 9.33 1.06
N VAL A 67 9.05 9.92 2.24
CA VAL A 67 9.17 9.19 3.50
C VAL A 67 7.77 8.96 4.07
N LEU A 68 7.42 7.70 4.31
CA LEU A 68 6.18 7.29 4.98
C LEU A 68 6.53 6.75 6.37
N GLN A 69 6.12 7.47 7.42
CA GLN A 69 6.27 7.04 8.80
C GLN A 69 4.92 7.20 9.52
N GLU A 70 4.43 6.14 10.13
CA GLU A 70 3.14 6.06 10.82
C GLU A 70 1.95 6.61 10.01
N VAL A 71 1.93 6.41 8.68
CA VAL A 71 0.86 6.97 7.82
C VAL A 71 -0.36 6.05 7.78
N SER A 72 -1.56 6.61 7.82
CA SER A 72 -2.79 5.82 7.66
C SER A 72 -3.70 6.34 6.54
N PHE A 73 -4.29 5.41 5.80
CA PHE A 73 -5.31 5.66 4.78
C PHE A 73 -6.58 4.89 5.14
N SER A 74 -7.71 5.59 5.22
CA SER A 74 -9.02 4.98 5.44
C SER A 74 -9.96 5.37 4.31
N THR A 75 -10.55 4.37 3.66
CA THR A 75 -11.56 4.54 2.60
C THR A 75 -11.04 5.43 1.44
N CYS A 76 -9.76 5.31 1.09
CA CYS A 76 -9.12 6.12 0.05
C CYS A 76 -9.00 5.37 -1.29
N ARG A 77 -9.00 6.09 -2.41
CA ARG A 77 -8.61 5.55 -3.72
C ARG A 77 -7.14 5.89 -4.01
N LEU A 78 -6.28 4.88 -4.07
CA LEU A 78 -4.83 4.98 -4.23
C LEU A 78 -4.35 4.31 -5.54
N THR A 79 -5.19 4.28 -6.58
CA THR A 79 -4.96 3.44 -7.75
C THR A 79 -3.78 3.90 -8.62
N GLY A 80 -3.03 2.95 -9.16
CA GLY A 80 -1.94 3.20 -10.11
C GLY A 80 -0.67 3.81 -9.49
N ILE A 81 -0.56 3.83 -8.16
CA ILE A 81 0.62 4.37 -7.47
C ILE A 81 1.77 3.37 -7.54
N ASN A 82 2.96 3.89 -7.84
CA ASN A 82 4.20 3.13 -7.74
C ASN A 82 4.86 3.33 -6.36
N PHE A 83 4.47 2.52 -5.38
CA PHE A 83 5.07 2.53 -4.05
C PHE A 83 6.54 2.08 -4.05
N SER A 84 7.04 1.41 -5.11
CA SER A 84 8.46 1.01 -5.16
C SER A 84 9.44 2.18 -5.15
N LEU A 85 8.94 3.41 -5.39
CA LEU A 85 9.71 4.64 -5.45
C LEU A 85 9.74 5.42 -4.14
N VAL A 86 9.03 4.97 -3.09
CA VAL A 86 9.13 5.60 -1.77
C VAL A 86 10.55 5.48 -1.23
N SER A 87 10.93 6.42 -0.36
CA SER A 87 12.24 6.36 0.28
C SER A 87 12.31 5.16 1.22
N LYS A 88 13.34 4.33 1.05
CA LYS A 88 13.59 3.14 1.89
C LYS A 88 14.57 3.41 3.04
N LEU A 89 15.13 4.62 3.07
CA LEU A 89 16.12 5.07 4.05
C LEU A 89 15.81 6.52 4.48
N PRO A 90 16.19 6.92 5.71
CA PRO A 90 16.82 6.11 6.76
C PRO A 90 15.84 5.21 7.52
N ILE A 91 14.54 5.32 7.25
CA ILE A 91 13.47 4.62 7.97
C ILE A 91 12.79 3.63 7.01
N VAL A 92 12.42 2.46 7.52
CA VAL A 92 11.59 1.49 6.78
C VAL A 92 10.19 2.09 6.66
N PRO A 93 9.64 2.22 5.44
CA PRO A 93 8.29 2.74 5.25
C PRO A 93 7.27 1.93 6.06
N GLU A 94 6.31 2.61 6.66
CA GLU A 94 5.17 1.96 7.31
C GLU A 94 3.87 2.68 6.94
N ALA A 95 2.81 1.90 6.72
CA ALA A 95 1.49 2.43 6.45
C ALA A 95 0.38 1.46 6.86
N LYS A 96 -0.75 2.02 7.30
CA LYS A 96 -1.98 1.28 7.57
C LYS A 96 -3.05 1.65 6.56
N LEU A 97 -3.64 0.66 5.90
CA LEU A 97 -4.64 0.88 4.86
C LEU A 97 -5.88 0.06 5.19
N GLU A 98 -7.01 0.75 5.31
CA GLU A 98 -8.32 0.14 5.60
C GLU A 98 -9.34 0.58 4.55
N GLY A 99 -10.05 -0.37 3.95
CA GLY A 99 -11.11 -0.08 2.98
C GLY A 99 -10.64 0.65 1.72
N CYS A 100 -9.35 0.58 1.39
CA CYS A 100 -8.75 1.34 0.29
C CYS A 100 -8.77 0.60 -1.04
N ASP A 101 -8.78 1.34 -2.14
CA ASP A 101 -8.57 0.81 -3.49
C ASP A 101 -7.12 1.05 -3.95
N LEU A 102 -6.34 -0.02 -4.01
CA LEU A 102 -4.93 -0.08 -4.41
C LEU A 102 -4.77 -0.79 -5.77
N SER A 103 -5.82 -0.79 -6.60
CA SER A 103 -5.77 -1.40 -7.93
C SER A 103 -4.65 -0.80 -8.78
N PHE A 104 -3.96 -1.65 -9.54
CA PHE A 104 -2.86 -1.30 -10.44
C PHE A 104 -1.60 -0.73 -9.76
N CYS A 105 -1.51 -0.82 -8.43
CA CYS A 105 -0.34 -0.36 -7.69
C CYS A 105 0.85 -1.32 -7.83
N SER A 106 2.06 -0.77 -7.66
CA SER A 106 3.30 -1.55 -7.65
C SER A 106 4.02 -1.41 -6.32
N PHE A 107 4.28 -2.53 -5.64
CA PHE A 107 4.95 -2.60 -4.33
C PHE A 107 6.35 -3.21 -4.41
N ARG A 108 6.92 -3.31 -5.61
CA ARG A 108 8.15 -4.09 -5.86
C ARG A 108 9.30 -3.75 -4.91
N GLN A 109 9.99 -4.79 -4.44
CA GLN A 109 11.21 -4.66 -3.64
C GLN A 109 11.03 -3.82 -2.36
N LEU A 110 9.84 -3.83 -1.78
CA LEU A 110 9.57 -3.18 -0.49
C LEU A 110 9.64 -4.19 0.65
N ASP A 111 10.14 -3.70 1.79
CA ASP A 111 9.86 -4.33 3.08
C ASP A 111 8.51 -3.81 3.56
N LEU A 112 7.53 -4.70 3.61
CA LEU A 112 6.14 -4.38 3.97
C LEU A 112 5.77 -4.95 5.34
N GLN A 113 6.72 -5.46 6.11
CA GLN A 113 6.44 -6.07 7.43
C GLN A 113 5.82 -5.09 8.44
N ALA A 114 6.04 -3.78 8.24
CA ALA A 114 5.42 -2.71 9.02
C ALA A 114 4.09 -2.20 8.43
N TRP A 115 3.57 -2.84 7.38
CA TRP A 115 2.33 -2.45 6.71
C TRP A 115 1.18 -3.37 7.09
N SER A 116 -0.04 -2.84 7.08
CA SER A 116 -1.27 -3.61 7.24
C SER A 116 -2.30 -3.21 6.20
N PHE A 117 -2.94 -4.21 5.59
CA PHE A 117 -4.02 -4.01 4.62
C PHE A 117 -5.26 -4.76 5.10
N GLU A 118 -6.33 -4.02 5.39
CA GLU A 118 -7.60 -4.58 5.84
C GLU A 118 -8.72 -4.15 4.89
N ASP A 119 -9.52 -5.11 4.43
CA ASP A 119 -10.67 -4.89 3.55
C ASP A 119 -10.35 -4.04 2.30
N CYS A 120 -9.14 -4.19 1.75
CA CYS A 120 -8.65 -3.43 0.60
C CYS A 120 -8.89 -4.15 -0.73
N ARG A 121 -8.86 -3.40 -1.83
CA ARG A 121 -8.89 -3.94 -3.20
C ARG A 121 -7.53 -3.76 -3.88
N PHE A 122 -7.05 -4.81 -4.56
CA PHE A 122 -5.75 -4.81 -5.23
C PHE A 122 -5.84 -5.31 -6.68
N LEU A 123 -6.90 -4.96 -7.42
CA LEU A 123 -7.06 -5.49 -8.79
C LEU A 123 -5.80 -5.23 -9.62
N GLU A 124 -5.17 -6.29 -10.12
CA GLU A 124 -3.96 -6.22 -10.96
C GLU A 124 -2.77 -5.49 -10.31
N ALA A 125 -2.69 -5.48 -8.97
CA ALA A 125 -1.53 -4.96 -8.26
C ALA A 125 -0.32 -5.91 -8.33
N GLU A 126 0.88 -5.35 -8.20
CA GLU A 126 2.14 -6.11 -8.28
C GLU A 126 2.88 -6.16 -6.93
N PHE A 127 3.08 -7.37 -6.43
CA PHE A 127 3.98 -7.70 -5.33
C PHE A 127 5.10 -8.61 -5.86
N SER A 128 6.27 -8.04 -6.17
CA SER A 128 7.44 -8.83 -6.56
C SER A 128 8.69 -8.48 -5.77
N ARG A 129 9.38 -9.51 -5.27
CA ARG A 129 10.56 -9.41 -4.41
C ARG A 129 10.32 -8.61 -3.11
N CYS A 130 9.14 -8.76 -2.51
CA CYS A 130 8.76 -8.07 -1.27
C CYS A 130 8.99 -8.93 -0.03
N GLU A 131 9.28 -8.29 1.11
CA GLU A 131 9.20 -8.93 2.42
C GLU A 131 7.78 -8.74 2.96
N LEU A 132 7.01 -9.83 3.03
CA LEU A 132 5.59 -9.86 3.41
C LEU A 132 5.34 -10.73 4.64
N LYS A 133 6.39 -11.04 5.39
CA LYS A 133 6.31 -11.92 6.55
C LYS A 133 5.36 -11.32 7.59
N LYS A 134 4.38 -12.10 8.05
CA LYS A 134 3.33 -11.70 9.01
C LYS A 134 2.42 -10.54 8.56
N VAL A 135 2.49 -10.12 7.30
CA VAL A 135 1.60 -9.06 6.80
C VAL A 135 0.17 -9.58 6.72
N SER A 136 -0.78 -8.73 7.09
CA SER A 136 -2.21 -9.00 6.98
C SER A 136 -2.74 -8.45 5.65
N PHE A 137 -3.47 -9.31 4.93
CA PHE A 137 -4.32 -9.00 3.78
C PHE A 137 -5.77 -9.41 4.06
N ALA A 138 -6.16 -9.48 5.34
CA ALA A 138 -7.46 -10.01 5.75
C ALA A 138 -8.60 -9.26 5.05
N GLY A 139 -9.60 -10.02 4.58
CA GLY A 139 -10.78 -9.47 3.89
C GLY A 139 -10.52 -8.86 2.51
N SER A 140 -9.28 -8.80 2.04
CA SER A 140 -8.91 -8.05 0.84
C SER A 140 -9.19 -8.81 -0.47
N ASP A 141 -9.47 -8.06 -1.53
CA ASP A 141 -9.62 -8.58 -2.89
C ASP A 141 -8.29 -8.52 -3.64
N LEU A 142 -7.66 -9.68 -3.83
CA LEU A 142 -6.36 -9.87 -4.47
C LEU A 142 -6.50 -10.40 -5.92
N THR A 143 -7.65 -10.16 -6.55
CA THR A 143 -7.93 -10.61 -7.91
C THR A 143 -6.88 -10.12 -8.90
N ARG A 144 -6.27 -11.07 -9.63
CA ARG A 144 -5.23 -10.82 -10.65
C ARG A 144 -3.97 -10.13 -10.11
N CYS A 145 -3.75 -10.14 -8.80
CA CYS A 145 -2.48 -9.72 -8.25
C CYS A 145 -1.34 -10.61 -8.73
N THR A 146 -0.18 -10.01 -8.96
CA THR A 146 1.06 -10.75 -9.18
C THR A 146 1.80 -10.91 -7.86
N PHE A 147 2.11 -12.15 -7.47
CA PHE A 147 2.97 -12.48 -6.34
C PHE A 147 4.17 -13.30 -6.81
N ALA A 148 5.35 -12.69 -6.93
CA ALA A 148 6.56 -13.35 -7.41
C ALA A 148 7.77 -13.09 -6.51
N ARG A 149 8.44 -14.16 -6.06
CA ARG A 149 9.69 -14.07 -5.28
C ARG A 149 9.54 -13.34 -3.94
N ASN A 150 8.42 -13.51 -3.27
CA ASN A 150 8.15 -12.86 -1.98
C ASN A 150 8.38 -13.82 -0.79
N ASP A 151 8.67 -13.24 0.38
CA ASP A 151 8.53 -13.95 1.66
C ASP A 151 7.14 -13.69 2.27
N LEU A 152 6.22 -14.64 2.14
CA LEU A 152 4.85 -14.60 2.68
C LEU A 152 4.73 -15.47 3.94
N ALA A 153 5.84 -15.80 4.61
CA ALA A 153 5.79 -16.62 5.81
C ALA A 153 4.90 -15.99 6.87
N GLU A 154 4.03 -16.80 7.47
CA GLU A 154 3.11 -16.38 8.54
C GLU A 154 2.13 -15.25 8.13
N ALA A 155 2.03 -14.88 6.84
CA ALA A 155 1.07 -13.88 6.36
C ALA A 155 -0.37 -14.33 6.61
N ASP A 156 -1.26 -13.37 6.86
CA ASP A 156 -2.68 -13.63 7.12
C ASP A 156 -3.54 -13.21 5.93
N LEU A 157 -4.01 -14.20 5.17
CA LEU A 157 -4.89 -14.05 4.02
C LEU A 157 -6.30 -14.61 4.33
N ARG A 158 -6.68 -14.75 5.60
CA ARG A 158 -8.02 -15.21 5.95
C ARG A 158 -9.07 -14.20 5.48
N GLY A 159 -10.08 -14.69 4.78
CA GLY A 159 -11.12 -13.85 4.17
C GLY A 159 -10.66 -13.07 2.94
N ALA A 160 -9.37 -13.10 2.59
CA ALA A 160 -8.91 -12.57 1.32
C ALA A 160 -9.41 -13.45 0.18
N ARG A 161 -9.63 -12.85 -1.01
CA ARG A 161 -10.18 -13.55 -2.18
C ARG A 161 -9.40 -13.29 -3.45
N GLY A 162 -9.56 -14.16 -4.44
CA GLY A 162 -9.03 -13.95 -5.80
C GLY A 162 -7.51 -14.09 -5.95
N TYR A 163 -6.79 -14.41 -4.88
CA TYR A 163 -5.34 -14.60 -4.93
C TYR A 163 -4.96 -15.88 -5.70
N GLN A 164 -3.91 -15.76 -6.51
CA GLN A 164 -3.23 -16.88 -7.15
C GLN A 164 -1.76 -16.80 -6.80
N ILE A 165 -1.34 -17.57 -5.79
CA ILE A 165 0.01 -17.48 -5.23
C ILE A 165 0.71 -18.81 -5.42
N SER A 166 1.77 -18.80 -6.22
CA SER A 166 2.58 -20.00 -6.45
C SER A 166 3.53 -20.25 -5.28
N PRO A 167 3.47 -21.42 -4.61
CA PRO A 167 4.46 -21.82 -3.60
C PRO A 167 5.85 -22.11 -4.20
N LEU A 168 5.97 -22.22 -5.52
CA LEU A 168 7.27 -22.40 -6.19
C LEU A 168 8.07 -21.09 -6.26
N GLU A 169 7.36 -19.96 -6.23
CA GLU A 169 7.97 -18.63 -6.31
C GLU A 169 7.93 -17.87 -4.99
N ASN A 170 7.16 -18.31 -4.01
CA ASN A 170 6.93 -17.58 -2.76
C ASN A 170 7.12 -18.50 -1.55
N ASN A 171 7.72 -17.97 -0.47
CA ASN A 171 7.77 -18.69 0.79
C ASN A 171 6.42 -18.58 1.51
N LEU A 172 5.67 -19.67 1.59
CA LEU A 172 4.32 -19.69 2.20
C LEU A 172 4.30 -20.31 3.60
N ARG A 173 5.46 -20.49 4.24
CA ARG A 173 5.55 -21.23 5.51
C ARG A 173 4.69 -20.59 6.60
N GLY A 174 3.69 -21.31 7.10
CA GLY A 174 2.79 -20.83 8.15
C GLY A 174 1.78 -19.77 7.70
N MET A 175 1.69 -19.49 6.40
CA MET A 175 0.65 -18.61 5.85
C MET A 175 -0.74 -19.14 6.20
N ARG A 176 -1.64 -18.22 6.57
CA ARG A 176 -3.00 -18.53 7.03
C ARG A 176 -3.99 -18.13 5.95
N VAL A 177 -4.84 -19.07 5.53
CA VAL A 177 -5.84 -18.88 4.47
C VAL A 177 -7.18 -19.48 4.89
N SER A 178 -8.25 -19.06 4.21
CA SER A 178 -9.60 -19.63 4.40
C SER A 178 -9.96 -20.59 3.26
N LEU A 179 -10.86 -21.53 3.53
CA LEU A 179 -11.60 -22.22 2.48
C LEU A 179 -12.82 -21.37 2.06
N PRO A 180 -13.24 -21.42 0.78
CA PRO A 180 -12.67 -22.22 -0.31
C PRO A 180 -11.40 -21.63 -0.98
N GLU A 181 -10.99 -20.41 -0.65
CA GLU A 181 -9.95 -19.66 -1.37
C GLU A 181 -8.56 -20.32 -1.36
N ALA A 182 -8.27 -21.20 -0.40
CA ALA A 182 -7.06 -22.02 -0.41
C ALA A 182 -6.87 -22.84 -1.72
N ILE A 183 -7.94 -23.10 -2.47
CA ILE A 183 -7.88 -23.72 -3.81
C ILE A 183 -7.01 -22.91 -4.78
N GLY A 184 -6.94 -21.58 -4.63
CA GLY A 184 -6.08 -20.72 -5.46
C GLY A 184 -4.59 -21.07 -5.38
N LEU A 185 -4.14 -21.70 -4.27
CA LEU A 185 -2.77 -22.18 -4.11
C LEU A 185 -2.51 -23.47 -4.91
N LEU A 186 -3.53 -24.32 -5.06
CA LEU A 186 -3.46 -25.56 -5.82
C LEU A 186 -3.46 -25.28 -7.33
N ALA A 187 -4.32 -24.36 -7.76
CA ALA A 187 -4.35 -23.92 -9.16
C ALA A 187 -2.98 -23.36 -9.61
N ALA A 188 -2.29 -22.64 -8.73
CA ALA A 188 -0.97 -22.06 -9.02
C ALA A 188 0.16 -23.10 -9.21
N VAL A 189 -0.06 -24.37 -8.82
CA VAL A 189 0.86 -25.49 -9.07
C VAL A 189 0.34 -26.46 -10.15
N GLY A 190 -0.69 -26.07 -10.89
CA GLY A 190 -1.27 -26.88 -11.97
C GLY A 190 -2.19 -28.01 -11.49
N VAL A 191 -2.66 -27.96 -10.24
CA VAL A 191 -3.62 -28.93 -9.70
C VAL A 191 -5.04 -28.43 -9.97
N SER A 192 -5.86 -29.28 -10.58
CA SER A 192 -7.30 -29.03 -10.79
C SER A 192 -8.08 -29.52 -9.57
N VAL A 193 -9.09 -28.75 -9.15
CA VAL A 193 -10.02 -29.11 -8.08
C VAL A 193 -11.40 -29.27 -8.71
N GLU A 194 -12.02 -30.44 -8.51
CA GLU A 194 -13.33 -30.83 -9.06
C GLU A 194 -14.44 -30.77 -8.01
#